data_AF-A0A2V7JF06-F1
#
_entry.id   AF-A0A2V7JF06-F1
#
_cell.length_a   1.000
_cell.length_b   1.000
_cell.length_c   1.000
_cell.angle_alpha   90.00
_cell.angle_beta   90.00
_cell.angle_gamma   90.00
#
_symmetry.space_group_name_H-M   'P 1'
#
loop_
_entity.id
_entity.type
_entity.pdbx_description
1 polymer ?
#
loop_
_entity_poly.entity_id
_entity_poly.type
_entity_poly.pdbx_seq_one_letter_code
_entity_poly.pdbx_strand_id
1 'polypeptide(L)'
;MSASTTAMASSPSATAQRAMWDRQWRTAGIQFVVFSIILAFMYGDVPRVGASGDALAAFYGAHRTRILIASTLAGLNTLNLLWFAASLRNTLVEAGQEGWGTAATVSSAAFGALYSLLITIGAALAYSIAGSGNGALASGLNDLAWALAVLISFPRAMLIMSGVFGLWRAGMTSNSLFTVGVVAVVLGVLGGTTWLSGGFWAPDGDYSRFVFLTRPAARAGW
;
A
#
# COMPACT_ATOMS: atom_id res chain seq x y z
N MET A 1 33.43 30.47 40.08
CA MET A 1 32.80 30.88 38.81
C MET A 1 31.80 29.80 38.42
N SER A 2 30.50 30.05 38.57
CA SER A 2 29.45 29.13 38.11
C SER A 2 28.92 29.61 36.77
N ALA A 3 29.05 28.78 35.74
CA ALA A 3 28.48 29.05 34.43
C ALA A 3 26.99 28.67 34.46
N SER A 4 26.10 29.66 34.38
CA SER A 4 24.69 29.42 34.10
C SER A 4 24.53 28.99 32.64
N THR A 5 24.15 27.74 32.42
CA THR A 5 23.65 27.27 31.12
C THR A 5 22.27 27.88 30.88
N THR A 6 22.21 28.93 30.07
CA THR A 6 20.94 29.44 29.54
C THR A 6 20.34 28.37 28.65
N ALA A 7 19.24 27.74 29.07
CA ALA A 7 18.48 26.84 28.24
C ALA A 7 17.97 27.61 27.01
N MET A 8 18.42 27.23 25.81
CA MET A 8 17.87 27.74 24.56
C MET A 8 16.39 27.33 24.50
N ALA A 9 15.50 28.27 24.79
CA ALA A 9 14.08 28.13 24.51
C ALA A 9 13.92 27.93 23.00
N SER A 10 13.31 26.82 22.60
CA SER A 10 12.97 26.54 21.21
C SER A 10 12.15 27.69 20.64
N SER A 11 12.58 28.24 19.50
CA SER A 11 11.89 29.38 18.90
C SER A 11 10.44 28.99 18.56
N PRO A 12 9.45 29.84 18.86
CA PRO A 12 8.02 29.57 18.59
C PRO A 12 7.74 29.12 17.14
N SER A 13 8.54 29.59 16.19
CA SER A 13 8.50 29.20 14.77
C SER A 13 8.83 27.72 14.53
N ALA A 14 9.80 27.15 15.23
CA ALA A 14 10.21 25.76 15.06
C ALA A 14 9.15 24.78 15.61
N THR A 15 8.52 25.13 16.73
CA THR A 15 7.42 24.34 17.32
C THR A 15 6.17 24.42 16.44
N ALA A 16 5.81 25.60 15.94
CA ALA A 16 4.69 25.77 15.02
C ALA A 16 4.90 25.03 13.69
N GLN A 17 6.12 25.06 13.13
CA GLN A 17 6.49 24.34 11.92
C GLN A 17 6.41 22.82 12.12
N ARG A 18 6.85 22.31 13.27
CA ARG A 18 6.75 20.88 13.61
C ARG A 18 5.28 20.42 13.68
N ALA A 19 4.44 21.20 14.37
CA ALA A 19 3.00 20.92 14.46
C ALA A 19 2.29 20.96 13.09
N MET A 20 2.70 21.86 12.19
CA MET A 20 2.20 21.90 10.81
C MET A 20 2.57 20.62 10.04
N TRP A 21 3.84 20.19 10.13
CA TRP A 21 4.30 18.96 9.48
C TRP A 21 3.61 17.71 10.03
N ASP A 22 3.44 17.62 11.34
CA ASP A 22 2.72 16.51 11.97
C ASP A 22 1.26 16.45 11.51
N ARG A 23 0.60 17.60 11.37
CA ARG A 23 -0.77 17.65 10.82
C ARG A 23 -0.80 17.19 9.36
N GLN A 24 0.13 17.65 8.53
CA GLN A 24 0.22 17.25 7.14
C GLN A 24 0.46 15.74 7.01
N TRP A 25 1.39 15.18 7.78
CA TRP A 25 1.71 13.75 7.73
C TRP A 25 0.57 12.87 8.26
N ARG A 26 -0.20 13.36 9.24
CA ARG A 26 -1.43 12.68 9.68
C ARG A 26 -2.48 12.62 8.56
N THR A 27 -2.58 13.65 7.73
CA THR A 27 -3.48 13.61 6.55
C THR A 27 -2.97 12.72 5.42
N ALA A 28 -1.67 12.38 5.39
CA ALA A 28 -1.09 11.52 4.37
C ALA A 28 -1.72 10.12 4.35
N GLY A 29 -2.18 9.60 5.50
CA GLY A 29 -2.91 8.34 5.56
C GLY A 29 -4.25 8.39 4.81
N ILE A 30 -4.98 9.50 4.91
CA ILE A 30 -6.23 9.71 4.17
C ILE A 30 -5.94 9.88 2.68
N GLN A 31 -4.91 10.67 2.34
CA GLN A 31 -4.47 10.84 0.95
C GLN A 31 -4.06 9.50 0.32
N PHE A 32 -3.36 8.66 1.08
CA PHE A 32 -2.98 7.31 0.65
C PHE A 32 -4.21 6.46 0.30
N VAL A 33 -5.25 6.47 1.14
CA VAL A 33 -6.48 5.72 0.88
C VAL A 33 -7.19 6.25 -0.37
N VAL A 34 -7.34 7.57 -0.48
CA VAL A 34 -8.00 8.21 -1.63
C VAL A 34 -7.28 7.90 -2.94
N PHE A 35 -5.95 8.04 -2.97
CA PHE A 35 -5.15 7.67 -4.14
C PHE A 35 -5.21 6.19 -4.44
N SER A 36 -5.19 5.31 -3.44
CA SER A 36 -5.34 3.87 -3.65
C SER A 36 -6.67 3.53 -4.35
N ILE A 37 -7.76 4.20 -3.97
CA ILE A 37 -9.06 4.04 -4.63
C ILE A 37 -9.02 4.54 -6.07
N ILE A 38 -8.48 5.74 -6.32
CA ILE A 38 -8.34 6.30 -7.68
C ILE A 38 -7.52 5.36 -8.57
N LEU A 39 -6.40 4.85 -8.05
CA LEU A 39 -5.52 3.93 -8.76
C LEU A 39 -6.23 2.62 -9.11
N ALA A 40 -7.04 2.08 -8.20
CA ALA A 40 -7.82 0.88 -8.49
C ALA A 40 -8.74 1.07 -9.72
N PHE A 41 -9.41 2.22 -9.82
CA PHE A 41 -10.23 2.57 -10.99
C PHE A 41 -9.39 2.81 -12.25
N MET A 42 -8.21 3.41 -12.12
CA MET A 42 -7.33 3.68 -13.26
C MET A 42 -6.70 2.41 -13.84
N TYR A 43 -6.29 1.45 -13.01
CA TYR A 43 -5.77 0.17 -13.49
C TYR A 43 -6.88 -0.70 -14.07
N GLY A 44 -8.03 -0.76 -13.41
CA GLY A 44 -9.20 -1.53 -13.86
C GLY A 44 -8.97 -3.04 -13.83
N ASP A 45 -9.69 -3.78 -14.69
CA ASP A 45 -9.54 -5.22 -14.84
C ASP A 45 -8.25 -5.53 -15.62
N VAL A 46 -7.16 -5.71 -14.87
CA VAL A 46 -5.85 -6.11 -15.43
C VAL A 46 -5.85 -7.59 -15.86
N PRO A 47 -4.99 -7.96 -16.83
CA PRO A 47 -4.86 -9.34 -17.28
C PRO A 47 -4.56 -10.32 -16.15
N ARG A 48 -5.17 -11.50 -16.23
CA ARG A 48 -5.11 -12.58 -15.24
C ARG A 48 -3.78 -13.33 -15.27
N VAL A 49 -3.54 -14.19 -14.27
CA VAL A 49 -2.37 -15.09 -14.27
C VAL A 49 -2.45 -15.99 -15.51
N GLY A 50 -1.32 -16.21 -16.17
CA GLY A 50 -1.23 -17.03 -17.39
C GLY A 50 -1.83 -16.37 -18.64
N ALA A 51 -2.09 -15.06 -18.63
CA ALA A 51 -2.50 -14.33 -19.82
C ALA A 51 -1.45 -14.43 -20.93
N SER A 52 -1.87 -14.71 -22.16
CA SER A 52 -0.97 -14.84 -23.30
C SER A 52 -0.26 -13.52 -23.62
N GLY A 53 0.93 -13.63 -24.22
CA GLY A 53 1.68 -12.45 -24.67
C GLY A 53 0.86 -11.51 -25.57
N ASP A 54 0.04 -12.06 -26.47
CA ASP A 54 -0.83 -11.27 -27.36
C ASP A 54 -1.93 -10.54 -26.59
N ALA A 55 -2.54 -11.17 -25.59
CA ALA A 55 -3.54 -10.54 -24.74
C ALA A 55 -2.93 -9.39 -23.91
N LEU A 56 -1.71 -9.61 -23.40
CA LEU A 56 -0.95 -8.58 -22.69
C LEU A 56 -0.58 -7.42 -23.62
N ALA A 57 -0.07 -7.70 -24.81
CA ALA A 57 0.25 -6.70 -25.83
C ALA A 57 -0.97 -5.84 -26.19
N ALA A 58 -2.12 -6.48 -26.42
CA ALA A 58 -3.38 -5.79 -26.71
C ALA A 58 -3.83 -4.89 -25.55
N PHE A 59 -3.82 -5.40 -24.32
CA PHE A 59 -4.21 -4.64 -23.12
C PHE A 59 -3.29 -3.44 -22.87
N TYR A 60 -1.98 -3.68 -22.81
CA TYR A 60 -1.00 -2.63 -22.52
C TYR A 60 -0.90 -1.61 -23.65
N GLY A 61 -1.08 -2.03 -24.91
CA GLY A 61 -1.17 -1.11 -26.05
C GLY A 61 -2.39 -0.18 -25.96
N ALA A 62 -3.57 -0.75 -25.68
CA ALA A 62 -4.82 0.02 -25.57
C ALA A 62 -4.86 0.96 -24.35
N HIS A 63 -4.15 0.62 -23.27
CA HIS A 63 -4.22 1.34 -21.99
C HIS A 63 -2.91 2.02 -21.57
N ARG A 64 -1.90 2.06 -22.44
CA ARG A 64 -0.55 2.56 -22.16
C ARG A 64 -0.53 3.88 -21.38
N THR A 65 -1.14 4.93 -21.94
CA THR A 65 -1.11 6.27 -21.33
C THR A 65 -1.76 6.29 -19.96
N ARG A 66 -2.90 5.60 -19.79
CA ARG A 66 -3.60 5.50 -18.51
C ARG A 66 -2.74 4.81 -17.46
N ILE A 67 -2.07 3.72 -17.82
CA ILE A 67 -1.20 2.94 -16.93
C ILE A 67 0.04 3.75 -16.52
N LEU A 68 0.64 4.50 -17.43
CA LEU A 68 1.81 5.32 -17.12
C LEU A 68 1.45 6.48 -16.15
N ILE A 69 0.32 7.16 -16.37
CA ILE A 69 -0.18 8.18 -15.43
C ILE A 69 -0.49 7.55 -14.06
N ALA A 70 -1.17 6.39 -14.05
CA ALA A 70 -1.45 5.66 -12.82
C ALA A 70 -0.16 5.28 -12.08
N SER A 71 0.90 4.90 -12.81
CA SER A 71 2.19 4.54 -12.22
C SER A 71 2.86 5.73 -11.53
N THR A 72 2.80 6.93 -12.13
CA THR A 72 3.28 8.16 -11.48
C THR A 72 2.49 8.49 -10.22
N LEU A 73 1.17 8.40 -10.27
CA LEU A 73 0.30 8.63 -9.10
C LEU A 73 0.54 7.57 -8.01
N ALA A 74 0.82 6.33 -8.39
CA ALA A 74 1.16 5.25 -7.46
C ALA A 74 2.50 5.51 -6.75
N GLY A 75 3.48 6.10 -7.42
CA GLY A 75 4.71 6.58 -6.79
C GLY A 75 4.45 7.63 -5.70
N LEU A 76 3.58 8.62 -5.99
CA LEU A 76 3.15 9.61 -4.99
C LEU A 76 2.35 8.97 -3.85
N ASN A 77 1.54 7.95 -4.16
CA ASN A 77 0.81 7.18 -3.17
C ASN A 77 1.76 6.47 -2.19
N THR A 78 2.85 5.88 -2.68
CA THR A 78 3.90 5.28 -1.84
C THR A 78 4.53 6.31 -0.90
N LEU A 79 4.76 7.55 -1.33
CA LEU A 79 5.27 8.60 -0.43
C LEU A 79 4.28 8.91 0.70
N ASN A 80 2.99 9.01 0.38
CA ASN A 80 1.94 9.21 1.38
C ASN A 80 1.90 8.09 2.42
N LEU A 81 2.08 6.84 2.00
CA LEU A 81 2.21 5.68 2.90
C LEU A 81 3.38 5.86 3.88
N LEU A 82 4.55 6.23 3.38
CA LEU A 82 5.76 6.38 4.20
C LEU A 82 5.65 7.55 5.18
N TRP A 83 5.08 8.69 4.75
CA TRP A 83 4.83 9.82 5.64
C TRP A 83 3.80 9.48 6.72
N PHE A 84 2.74 8.77 6.36
CA PHE A 84 1.78 8.26 7.34
C PHE A 84 2.46 7.36 8.38
N ALA A 85 3.27 6.39 7.93
CA ALA A 85 3.97 5.46 8.82
C ALA A 85 4.94 6.19 9.77
N ALA A 86 5.64 7.22 9.28
CA ALA A 86 6.48 8.07 10.14
C ALA A 86 5.67 8.78 11.23
N SER A 87 4.51 9.34 10.88
CA SER A 87 3.62 9.99 11.87
C SER A 87 3.05 8.99 12.89
N LEU A 88 2.69 7.78 12.43
CA LEU A 88 2.19 6.71 13.28
C LEU A 88 3.27 6.24 14.25
N ARG A 89 4.51 6.06 13.78
CA ARG A 89 5.66 5.73 14.63
C ARG A 89 5.82 6.75 15.75
N ASN A 90 5.86 8.05 15.42
CA ASN A 90 6.05 9.10 16.42
C ASN A 90 4.93 9.06 17.47
N THR A 91 3.68 8.94 17.03
CA THR A 91 2.51 8.81 17.92
C THR A 91 2.61 7.62 18.86
N LEU A 92 3.04 6.47 18.35
CA LEU A 92 3.19 5.24 19.15
C LEU A 92 4.37 5.31 20.11
N VAL A 93 5.50 5.88 19.70
CA VAL A 93 6.67 6.08 20.58
C VAL A 93 6.32 7.02 21.74
N GLU A 94 5.64 8.14 21.46
CA GLU A 94 5.17 9.07 22.48
C GLU A 94 4.22 8.41 23.49
N ALA A 95 3.47 7.39 23.06
CA ALA A 95 2.57 6.60 23.90
C ALA A 95 3.23 5.38 24.58
N GLY A 96 4.56 5.24 24.52
CA GLY A 96 5.29 4.11 25.09
C GLY A 96 5.13 2.78 24.34
N GLN A 97 4.66 2.82 23.10
CA GLN A 97 4.43 1.67 22.21
C GLN A 97 5.52 1.54 21.13
N GLU A 98 6.79 1.75 21.49
CA GLU A 98 7.92 1.80 20.55
C GLU A 98 8.04 0.55 19.66
N GLY A 99 7.77 -0.64 20.19
CA GLY A 99 7.78 -1.88 19.41
C GLY A 99 6.79 -1.85 18.24
N TRP A 100 5.59 -1.32 18.47
CA TRP A 100 4.58 -1.15 17.41
C TRP A 100 4.95 -0.02 16.45
N GLY A 101 5.54 1.07 16.94
CA GLY A 101 6.05 2.14 16.08
C GLY A 101 7.16 1.65 15.14
N THR A 102 8.07 0.81 15.64
CA THR A 102 9.13 0.19 14.83
C THR A 102 8.55 -0.77 13.80
N ALA A 103 7.58 -1.59 14.20
CA ALA A 103 6.87 -2.46 13.28
C ALA A 103 6.17 -1.68 12.15
N ALA A 104 5.55 -0.53 12.45
CA ALA A 104 4.93 0.34 11.45
C ALA A 104 5.96 0.82 10.41
N THR A 105 7.13 1.25 10.86
CA THR A 105 8.21 1.67 9.94
C THR A 105 8.68 0.53 9.05
N VAL A 106 9.06 -0.61 9.63
CA VAL A 106 9.62 -1.73 8.87
C VAL A 106 8.59 -2.30 7.88
N SER A 107 7.35 -2.48 8.33
CA SER A 107 6.28 -3.00 7.49
C SER A 107 5.88 -2.02 6.37
N SER A 108 5.84 -0.71 6.66
CA SER A 108 5.58 0.31 5.62
C SER A 108 6.69 0.37 4.57
N ALA A 109 7.95 0.24 4.97
CA ALA A 109 9.09 0.20 4.05
C ALA A 109 9.06 -1.06 3.17
N ALA A 110 8.81 -2.23 3.75
CA ALA A 110 8.66 -3.49 3.01
C ALA A 110 7.47 -3.43 2.04
N PHE A 111 6.33 -2.89 2.48
CA PHE A 111 5.17 -2.69 1.62
C PHE A 111 5.49 -1.70 0.49
N GLY A 112 6.04 -0.53 0.80
CA GLY A 112 6.41 0.47 -0.19
C GLY A 112 7.41 -0.06 -1.23
N ALA A 113 8.38 -0.88 -0.82
CA ALA A 113 9.36 -1.48 -1.71
C ALA A 113 8.73 -2.48 -2.67
N LEU A 114 7.95 -3.44 -2.17
CA LEU A 114 7.26 -4.43 -3.00
C LEU A 114 6.23 -3.77 -3.92
N TYR A 115 5.51 -2.77 -3.42
CA TYR A 115 4.54 -2.01 -4.20
C TYR A 115 5.23 -1.19 -5.31
N SER A 116 6.39 -0.59 -5.03
CA SER A 116 7.20 0.10 -6.05
C SER A 116 7.71 -0.85 -7.13
N LEU A 117 8.10 -2.07 -6.76
CA LEU A 117 8.47 -3.11 -7.71
C LEU A 117 7.28 -3.50 -8.61
N LEU A 118 6.10 -3.68 -8.01
CA LEU A 118 4.86 -3.97 -8.74
C LEU A 118 4.52 -2.85 -9.74
N ILE A 119 4.59 -1.59 -9.31
CA ILE A 119 4.38 -0.42 -10.18
C ILE A 119 5.38 -0.43 -11.35
N THR A 120 6.65 -0.71 -11.05
CA THR A 120 7.72 -0.74 -12.06
C THR A 120 7.47 -1.80 -13.11
N ILE A 121 7.03 -3.00 -12.71
CA ILE A 121 6.68 -4.07 -13.66
C ILE A 121 5.52 -3.64 -14.56
N GLY A 122 4.43 -3.11 -13.98
CA GLY A 122 3.28 -2.64 -14.75
C GLY A 122 3.64 -1.51 -15.73
N ALA A 123 4.49 -0.56 -15.30
CA ALA A 123 4.98 0.52 -16.13
C ALA A 123 5.89 0.02 -17.26
N ALA A 124 6.78 -0.94 -16.99
CA ALA A 124 7.68 -1.52 -17.98
C ALA A 124 6.91 -2.32 -19.05
N LEU A 125 5.90 -3.09 -18.65
CA LEU A 125 4.98 -3.78 -19.56
C LEU A 125 4.26 -2.78 -20.48
N ALA A 126 3.72 -1.70 -19.91
CA ALA A 126 3.04 -0.65 -20.67
C ALA A 126 3.98 0.14 -21.61
N TYR A 127 5.21 0.41 -21.16
CA TYR A 127 6.13 1.29 -21.86
C TYR A 127 6.78 0.62 -23.07
N SER A 128 7.18 -0.65 -22.96
CA SER A 128 7.92 -1.32 -24.03
C SER A 128 7.79 -2.83 -24.07
N ILE A 129 7.73 -3.52 -22.93
CA ILE A 129 7.91 -4.99 -22.91
C ILE A 129 6.75 -5.70 -23.61
N ALA A 130 5.50 -5.31 -23.37
CA ALA A 130 4.35 -5.97 -23.97
C ALA A 130 4.33 -5.84 -25.50
N GLY A 131 4.91 -4.77 -26.05
CA GLY A 131 5.01 -4.54 -27.50
C GLY A 131 6.28 -5.08 -28.15
N SER A 132 7.17 -5.75 -27.39
CA SER A 132 8.49 -6.18 -27.89
C SER A 132 8.47 -7.46 -28.73
N GLY A 133 7.34 -8.16 -28.81
CA GLY A 133 7.23 -9.49 -29.43
C GLY A 133 7.71 -10.65 -28.55
N ASN A 134 8.29 -10.38 -27.37
CA ASN A 134 8.66 -11.43 -26.41
C ASN A 134 7.51 -11.77 -25.45
N GLY A 135 6.55 -12.56 -25.95
CA GLY A 135 5.36 -12.95 -25.19
C GLY A 135 5.65 -13.72 -23.90
N ALA A 136 6.71 -14.53 -23.87
CA ALA A 136 7.11 -15.29 -22.68
C ALA A 136 7.58 -14.37 -21.56
N LEU A 137 8.39 -13.34 -21.88
CA LEU A 137 8.82 -12.33 -20.90
C LEU A 137 7.63 -11.53 -20.37
N ALA A 138 6.72 -11.10 -21.25
CA ALA A 138 5.53 -10.35 -20.84
C ALA A 138 4.64 -11.16 -19.89
N SER A 139 4.37 -12.43 -20.23
CA SER A 139 3.59 -13.34 -19.38
C SER A 139 4.28 -13.59 -18.04
N GLY A 140 5.57 -13.90 -18.04
CA GLY A 140 6.32 -14.16 -16.81
C GLY A 140 6.35 -12.96 -15.85
N LEU A 141 6.47 -11.74 -16.39
CA LEU A 141 6.40 -10.52 -15.59
C LEU A 141 5.00 -10.25 -15.05
N ASN A 142 3.95 -10.54 -15.83
CA ASN A 142 2.58 -10.46 -15.35
C ASN A 142 2.31 -11.45 -14.20
N ASP A 143 2.77 -12.69 -14.32
CA ASP A 143 2.62 -13.69 -13.26
C ASP A 143 3.43 -13.31 -12.01
N LEU A 144 4.64 -12.75 -12.20
CA LEU A 144 5.44 -12.18 -11.11
C LEU A 144 4.71 -11.01 -10.41
N ALA A 145 4.02 -10.15 -11.16
CA ALA A 145 3.25 -9.05 -10.60
C ALA A 145 2.13 -9.57 -9.68
N TRP A 146 1.43 -10.64 -10.09
CA TRP A 146 0.42 -11.28 -9.24
C TRP A 146 1.02 -11.94 -8.00
N ALA A 147 2.15 -12.64 -8.13
CA ALA A 147 2.85 -13.22 -6.97
C ALA A 147 3.32 -12.13 -5.98
N LEU A 148 3.82 -11.00 -6.48
CA LEU A 148 4.17 -9.84 -5.65
C LEU A 148 2.95 -9.25 -4.95
N ALA A 149 1.80 -9.17 -5.63
CA ALA A 149 0.56 -8.73 -4.99
C ALA A 149 0.22 -9.63 -3.79
N VAL A 150 0.29 -10.95 -3.93
CA VAL A 150 0.09 -11.88 -2.81
C VAL A 150 1.09 -11.61 -1.68
N LEU A 151 2.39 -11.44 -1.97
CA LEU A 151 3.40 -11.18 -0.95
C LEU A 151 3.25 -9.83 -0.24
N ILE A 152 2.77 -8.80 -0.94
CA ILE A 152 2.47 -7.47 -0.36
C ILE A 152 1.48 -7.56 0.81
N SER A 153 0.61 -8.57 0.81
CA SER A 153 -0.38 -8.78 1.86
C SER A 153 0.23 -8.86 3.26
N PHE A 154 1.40 -9.47 3.44
CA PHE A 154 2.03 -9.63 4.75
C PHE A 154 2.53 -8.30 5.37
N PRO A 155 3.42 -7.51 4.71
CA PRO A 155 3.82 -6.24 5.26
C PRO A 155 2.65 -5.25 5.36
N ARG A 156 1.67 -5.31 4.44
CA ARG A 156 0.44 -4.53 4.57
C ARG A 156 -0.35 -4.90 5.83
N ALA A 157 -0.57 -6.20 6.08
CA ALA A 157 -1.27 -6.66 7.26
C ALA A 157 -0.52 -6.29 8.55
N MET A 158 0.80 -6.40 8.56
CA MET A 158 1.63 -5.97 9.70
C MET A 158 1.55 -4.47 9.94
N LEU A 159 1.50 -3.65 8.88
CA LEU A 159 1.31 -2.21 9.01
C LEU A 159 -0.05 -1.89 9.64
N ILE A 160 -1.13 -2.49 9.15
CA ILE A 160 -2.46 -2.33 9.74
C ILE A 160 -2.46 -2.79 11.20
N MET A 161 -1.88 -3.96 11.47
CA MET A 161 -1.76 -4.51 12.83
C MET A 161 -1.01 -3.56 13.75
N SER A 162 0.10 -2.97 13.31
CA SER A 162 0.89 -2.03 14.10
C SER A 162 0.10 -0.79 14.51
N GLY A 163 -0.71 -0.24 13.60
CA GLY A 163 -1.60 0.88 13.92
C GLY A 163 -2.73 0.46 14.83
N VAL A 164 -3.44 -0.61 14.50
CA VAL A 164 -4.63 -1.08 15.24
C VAL A 164 -4.27 -1.49 16.67
N PHE A 165 -3.27 -2.37 16.83
CA PHE A 165 -2.87 -2.88 18.14
C PHE A 165 -2.09 -1.82 18.93
N GLY A 166 -1.19 -1.08 18.28
CA GLY A 166 -0.43 -0.03 18.93
C GLY A 166 -1.34 1.06 19.49
N LEU A 167 -2.28 1.57 18.69
CA LEU A 167 -3.19 2.64 19.12
C LEU A 167 -4.19 2.15 20.19
N TRP A 168 -4.66 0.90 20.10
CA TRP A 168 -5.53 0.32 21.13
C TRP A 168 -4.81 0.13 22.46
N ARG A 169 -3.58 -0.39 22.44
CA ARG A 169 -2.72 -0.51 23.63
C ARG A 169 -2.37 0.84 24.24
N ALA A 170 -2.28 1.89 23.42
CA ALA A 170 -2.09 3.27 23.86
C ALA A 170 -3.37 3.93 24.41
N GLY A 171 -4.53 3.26 24.37
CA GLY A 171 -5.81 3.82 24.81
C GLY A 171 -6.38 4.91 23.88
N MET A 172 -5.89 5.00 22.64
CA MET A 172 -6.26 6.05 21.67
C MET A 172 -7.43 5.65 20.76
N THR A 173 -7.82 4.37 20.76
CA THR A 173 -8.92 3.84 19.93
C THR A 173 -9.91 3.04 20.77
N SER A 174 -11.18 2.99 20.33
CA SER A 174 -12.23 2.22 20.99
C SER A 174 -12.13 0.73 20.67
N ASN A 175 -12.74 -0.11 21.52
CA ASN A 175 -12.81 -1.56 21.27
C ASN A 175 -13.49 -1.89 19.94
N SER A 176 -14.52 -1.13 19.53
CA SER A 176 -15.19 -1.32 18.25
C SER A 176 -14.26 -1.06 17.06
N LEU A 177 -13.48 0.03 17.10
CA LEU A 177 -12.49 0.32 16.05
C LEU A 177 -11.37 -0.72 16.04
N PHE A 178 -10.96 -1.20 17.21
CA PHE A 178 -9.99 -2.29 17.32
C PHE A 178 -10.51 -3.57 16.65
N THR A 179 -11.77 -3.98 16.92
CA THR A 179 -12.38 -5.15 16.28
C THR A 179 -12.43 -5.03 14.76
N VAL A 180 -12.85 -3.88 14.24
CA VAL A 180 -12.83 -3.62 12.78
C VAL A 180 -11.41 -3.73 12.22
N GLY A 181 -10.43 -3.19 12.94
CA GLY A 181 -9.02 -3.30 12.59
C GLY A 181 -8.52 -4.74 12.57
N VAL A 182 -8.90 -5.57 13.54
CA VAL A 182 -8.55 -7.01 13.58
C VAL A 182 -9.12 -7.74 12.36
N VAL A 183 -10.37 -7.46 11.98
CA VAL A 183 -10.96 -8.03 10.76
C VAL A 183 -10.14 -7.63 9.53
N ALA A 184 -9.74 -6.36 9.41
CA ALA A 184 -8.89 -5.90 8.31
C ALA A 184 -7.51 -6.60 8.29
N VAL A 185 -6.90 -6.85 9.45
CA VAL A 185 -5.65 -7.62 9.56
C VAL A 185 -5.84 -9.06 9.09
N VAL A 186 -6.90 -9.74 9.55
CA VAL A 186 -7.20 -11.13 9.16
C VAL A 186 -7.41 -11.23 7.64
N LEU A 187 -8.20 -10.32 7.07
CA LEU A 187 -8.41 -10.26 5.62
C LEU A 187 -7.08 -10.01 4.87
N GLY A 188 -6.23 -9.13 5.40
CA GLY A 188 -4.89 -8.89 4.89
C GLY A 188 -4.03 -10.15 4.90
N VAL A 189 -3.92 -10.85 6.03
CA VAL A 189 -3.11 -12.07 6.16
C VAL A 189 -3.59 -13.18 5.23
N LEU A 190 -4.91 -13.39 5.16
CA LEU A 190 -5.50 -14.38 4.24
C LEU A 190 -5.17 -14.07 2.78
N GLY A 191 -5.04 -12.79 2.41
CA GLY A 191 -4.57 -12.38 1.08
C GLY A 191 -3.12 -12.77 0.77
N GLY A 192 -2.32 -13.14 1.76
CA GLY A 192 -0.99 -13.72 1.56
C GLY A 192 -0.99 -15.22 1.28
N THR A 193 -2.16 -15.85 1.32
CA THR A 193 -2.33 -17.31 1.15
C THR A 193 -3.00 -17.70 -0.16
N THR A 194 -3.32 -16.74 -1.02
CA THR A 194 -4.01 -16.95 -2.31
C THR A 194 -3.06 -17.51 -3.37
N TRP A 195 -2.72 -18.80 -3.24
CA TRP A 195 -1.77 -19.50 -4.11
C TRP A 195 -2.40 -20.64 -4.92
N LEU A 196 -3.75 -20.72 -4.98
CA LEU A 196 -4.39 -21.73 -5.82
C LEU A 196 -4.17 -21.41 -7.30
N SER A 197 -4.11 -22.44 -8.13
CA SER A 197 -3.93 -22.32 -9.59
C SER A 197 -5.12 -21.66 -10.31
N GLY A 198 -6.28 -21.59 -9.66
CA GLY A 198 -7.47 -20.96 -10.19
C GLY A 198 -8.59 -20.82 -9.15
N GLY A 199 -9.65 -20.10 -9.52
CA GLY A 199 -10.84 -19.90 -8.69
C GLY A 199 -10.72 -18.79 -7.65
N PHE A 200 -11.58 -18.84 -6.63
CA PHE A 200 -11.74 -17.78 -5.62
C PHE A 200 -10.45 -17.41 -4.88
N TRP A 201 -9.58 -18.40 -4.63
CA TRP A 201 -8.35 -18.28 -3.83
C TRP A 201 -7.06 -18.25 -4.66
N ALA A 202 -7.16 -17.99 -5.96
CA ALA A 202 -6.00 -17.77 -6.81
C ALA A 202 -5.42 -16.35 -6.62
N PRO A 203 -4.15 -16.11 -7.00
CA PRO A 203 -3.55 -14.77 -6.92
C PRO A 203 -4.40 -13.67 -7.58
N ASP A 204 -5.05 -13.99 -8.69
CA ASP A 204 -5.95 -13.12 -9.47
C ASP A 204 -7.44 -13.39 -9.26
N GLY A 205 -7.76 -14.24 -8.28
CA GLY A 205 -9.11 -14.65 -7.90
C GLY A 205 -9.91 -13.55 -7.20
N ASP A 206 -11.20 -13.82 -6.98
CA ASP A 206 -12.14 -12.84 -6.42
C ASP A 206 -11.77 -12.39 -5.01
N TYR A 207 -11.17 -13.26 -4.20
CA TYR A 207 -10.69 -12.89 -2.87
C TYR A 207 -9.65 -11.77 -2.94
N SER A 208 -8.61 -11.95 -3.76
CA SER A 208 -7.55 -10.96 -3.96
C SER A 208 -8.16 -9.65 -4.44
N ARG A 209 -9.10 -9.69 -5.39
CA ARG A 209 -9.75 -8.47 -5.91
C ARG A 209 -10.53 -7.69 -4.84
N PHE A 210 -11.22 -8.40 -3.96
CA PHE A 210 -11.94 -7.82 -2.83
C PHE A 210 -10.98 -7.13 -1.84
N VAL A 211 -9.88 -7.79 -1.48
CA VAL A 211 -8.92 -7.27 -0.49
C VAL A 211 -7.99 -6.19 -1.06
N PHE A 212 -7.69 -6.22 -2.36
CA PHE A 212 -6.86 -5.20 -3.04
C PHE A 212 -7.67 -4.00 -3.55
N LEU A 213 -8.98 -3.92 -3.26
CA LEU A 213 -9.87 -2.85 -3.73
C LEU A 213 -9.89 -2.69 -5.26
N THR A 214 -9.49 -3.70 -6.04
CA THR A 214 -9.54 -3.64 -7.51
C THR A 214 -10.97 -3.79 -8.07
N ARG A 215 -11.95 -3.99 -7.19
CA ARG A 215 -13.37 -3.71 -7.45
C ARG A 215 -14.05 -3.09 -6.21
N PRO A 216 -14.91 -2.06 -6.38
CA PRO A 216 -16.12 -1.98 -5.59
C PRO A 216 -17.02 -3.15 -6.01
N ALA A 217 -17.57 -3.88 -5.04
CA ALA A 217 -18.53 -4.95 -5.28
C ALA A 217 -19.77 -4.39 -6.02
N ALA A 218 -19.77 -4.49 -7.34
CA ALA A 218 -20.93 -4.48 -8.21
C ALA A 218 -20.67 -5.60 -9.24
N ARG A 219 -21.42 -6.70 -9.31
CA ARG A 219 -22.82 -6.94 -8.95
C ARG A 219 -23.01 -8.34 -8.39
N ALA A 220 -23.80 -8.43 -7.33
CA ALA A 220 -24.76 -9.51 -7.17
C ALA A 220 -26.00 -9.13 -8.00
N GLY A 221 -26.53 -10.09 -8.78
CA GLY A 221 -27.85 -10.01 -9.39
C GLY A 221 -27.90 -9.52 -10.85
N TRP A 222 -28.53 -10.37 -11.66
CA TRP A 222 -28.92 -10.26 -13.08
C TRP A 222 -27.84 -10.63 -14.10
#